data_AF-A0A2E5E8P5-F1
#
_entry.id   AF-A0A2E5E8P5-F1
#
_cell.length_a   1.000
_cell.length_b   1.000
_cell.length_c   1.000
_cell.angle_alpha   90.00
_cell.angle_beta   90.00
_cell.angle_gamma   90.00
#
_symmetry.space_group_name_H-M   'P 1'
#
loop_
_entity.id
_entity.type
_entity.pdbx_description
1 polymer ?
#
loop_
_entity_poly.entity_id
_entity_poly.type
_entity_poly.pdbx_seq_one_letter_code
_entity_poly.pdbx_strand_id
1 'polypeptide(L)'
;MSLNASAQQIYINSQKLITRWQKLKETWNDPVYKSINEKFIVQLDREVRNAIVASERMNQILEEAVEELATHDPAPYGMQRSRKSNIDSDD
;
A
#
# COMPACT_ATOMS: atom_id res chain seq x y z
N MET A 1 5.06 -5.92 -6.43
CA MET A 1 5.40 -4.54 -5.99
C MET A 1 5.02 -4.44 -4.52
N SER A 2 5.90 -3.93 -3.66
CA SER A 2 5.56 -3.70 -2.25
C SER A 2 4.64 -2.49 -2.11
N LEU A 3 3.76 -2.51 -1.11
CA LEU A 3 2.81 -1.42 -0.82
C LEU A 3 3.52 -0.06 -0.69
N ASN A 4 4.66 -0.04 0.00
CA ASN A 4 5.50 1.15 0.18
C ASN A 4 6.05 1.69 -1.15
N ALA A 5 6.47 0.81 -2.07
CA ALA A 5 6.97 1.26 -3.38
C ALA A 5 5.86 1.95 -4.19
N SER A 6 4.63 1.43 -4.13
CA SER A 6 3.48 2.07 -4.78
C SER A 6 3.13 3.41 -4.15
N ALA A 7 3.13 3.52 -2.82
CA ALA A 7 2.87 4.78 -2.11
C ALA A 7 3.93 5.86 -2.43
N GLN A 8 5.21 5.48 -2.46
CA GLN A 8 6.30 6.37 -2.85
C GLN A 8 6.17 6.83 -4.30
N GLN A 9 5.78 5.95 -5.22
CA GLN A 9 5.59 6.32 -6.62
C GLN A 9 4.47 7.34 -6.80
N ILE A 10 3.37 7.20 -6.06
CA ILE A 10 2.26 8.17 -6.04
C ILE A 10 2.76 9.52 -5.54
N TYR A 11 3.52 9.55 -4.44
CA TYR A 11 4.13 10.77 -3.91
C TYR A 11 5.04 11.47 -4.92
N ILE A 12 5.94 10.73 -5.56
CA ILE A 12 6.85 11.30 -6.57
C ILE A 12 6.06 11.91 -7.72
N ASN A 13 5.01 11.22 -8.19
CA ASN A 13 4.19 11.71 -9.29
C ASN A 13 3.37 12.95 -8.89
N SER A 14 2.84 13.00 -7.66
CA SER A 14 2.11 14.18 -7.18
C SER A 14 3.03 15.39 -7.02
N GLN A 15 4.24 15.21 -6.49
CA GLN A 15 5.22 16.30 -6.35
C GLN A 15 5.66 16.86 -7.72
N LYS A 16 5.80 16.00 -8.73
CA LYS A 16 6.06 16.44 -10.11
C LYS A 16 4.91 17.31 -10.64
N LEU A 17 3.67 16.91 -10.40
CA LEU A 17 2.49 17.68 -10.82
C LEU A 17 2.41 19.03 -10.08
N ILE A 18 2.58 19.03 -8.76
CA ILE A 18 2.56 20.24 -7.95
C ILE A 18 3.65 21.20 -8.40
N THR A 19 4.87 20.71 -8.63
CA THR A 19 5.98 21.53 -9.14
C THR A 19 5.65 22.15 -10.50
N ARG A 20 5.06 21.38 -11.42
CA ARG A 20 4.62 21.89 -12.72
C ARG A 20 3.53 22.97 -12.57
N TRP A 21 2.60 22.75 -11.64
CA TRP A 21 1.57 23.73 -11.31
C TRP A 21 2.16 25.04 -10.75
N GLN A 22 3.14 24.97 -9.84
CA GLN A 22 3.80 26.15 -9.28
C GLN A 22 4.47 27.00 -10.38
N LYS A 23 5.10 26.36 -11.37
CA LYS A 23 5.69 27.08 -12.53
C LYS A 23 4.62 27.68 -13.43
N LEU A 24 3.51 26.96 -13.66
CA LEU A 24 2.44 27.44 -14.53
C LEU A 24 1.74 28.67 -13.94
N LYS A 25 1.47 28.69 -12.62
CA LYS A 25 0.79 29.82 -11.99
C LYS A 25 1.63 31.11 -12.00
N GLU A 26 2.95 31.03 -12.13
CA GLU A 26 3.82 32.22 -12.21
C GLU A 26 3.56 33.03 -13.48
N THR A 27 3.18 32.36 -14.57
CA THR A 27 2.88 32.98 -15.86
C THR A 27 1.38 33.13 -16.11
N TRP A 28 0.53 32.53 -15.26
CA TRP A 28 -0.92 32.56 -15.40
C TRP A 28 -1.53 33.72 -14.61
N ASN A 29 -1.90 34.79 -15.32
CA ASN A 29 -2.43 36.01 -14.73
C ASN A 29 -3.97 36.06 -14.66
N ASP A 30 -4.63 34.96 -14.28
CA ASP A 30 -6.10 34.83 -14.24
C ASP A 30 -6.58 34.33 -12.86
N PRO A 31 -7.57 34.96 -12.20
CA PRO A 31 -8.13 34.48 -10.93
C PRO A 31 -8.55 33.00 -10.90
N VAL A 32 -8.80 32.37 -12.06
CA VAL A 32 -9.08 30.93 -12.19
C VAL A 32 -7.98 30.06 -11.57
N TYR A 33 -6.70 30.46 -11.63
CA TYR A 33 -5.62 29.66 -11.03
C TYR A 33 -5.84 29.46 -9.53
N LYS A 34 -6.40 30.47 -8.83
CA LYS A 34 -6.63 30.38 -7.38
C LYS A 34 -7.66 29.31 -7.05
N SER A 35 -8.76 29.27 -7.81
CA SER A 35 -9.81 28.24 -7.69
C SER A 35 -9.26 26.84 -7.97
N ILE A 36 -8.44 26.67 -9.01
CA ILE A 36 -7.81 25.37 -9.32
C ILE A 36 -6.86 24.94 -8.20
N ASN A 37 -6.05 25.88 -7.70
CA ASN A 37 -5.10 25.62 -6.64
C ASN A 37 -5.78 25.13 -5.36
N GLU A 38 -6.83 25.83 -4.92
CA GLU A 38 -7.57 25.49 -3.71
C GLU A 38 -8.37 24.18 -3.85
N LYS A 39 -9.06 23.99 -4.99
CA LYS A 39 -9.94 22.82 -5.18
C LYS A 39 -9.19 21.53 -5.47
N PHE A 40 -8.08 21.60 -6.20
CA PHE A 40 -7.41 20.40 -6.71
C PHE A 40 -6.01 20.22 -6.15
N ILE A 41 -5.15 21.23 -6.24
CA ILE A 41 -3.73 21.05 -5.89
C ILE A 41 -3.53 20.87 -4.39
N VAL A 42 -4.18 21.70 -3.58
CA VAL A 42 -4.12 21.59 -2.10
C VAL A 42 -4.76 20.28 -1.63
N GLN A 43 -5.89 19.88 -2.23
CA GLN A 43 -6.55 18.62 -1.87
C GLN A 43 -5.71 17.41 -2.24
N LEU A 44 -5.13 17.40 -3.44
CA LEU A 44 -4.25 16.33 -3.91
C LEU A 44 -3.04 16.15 -2.98
N ASP A 45 -2.36 17.23 -2.59
CA ASP A 45 -1.20 17.11 -1.67
C ASP A 45 -1.62 16.48 -0.33
N ARG A 46 -2.78 16.89 0.19
CA ARG A 46 -3.32 16.35 1.44
C ARG A 46 -3.68 14.87 1.32
N GLU A 47 -4.40 14.48 0.27
CA GLU A 47 -4.81 13.10 0.05
C GLU A 47 -3.62 12.16 -0.15
N VAL A 48 -2.60 12.60 -0.88
CA VAL A 48 -1.39 11.81 -1.10
C VAL A 48 -0.62 11.61 0.21
N ARG A 49 -0.48 12.64 1.05
CA ARG A 49 0.13 12.50 2.38
C ARG A 49 -0.65 11.50 3.25
N ASN A 50 -1.97 11.58 3.25
CA ASN A 50 -2.81 10.64 3.99
C ASN A 50 -2.64 9.20 3.49
N ALA A 51 -2.55 9.00 2.18
CA ALA A 51 -2.34 7.68 1.59
C ALA A 51 -0.98 7.08 1.96
N ILE A 52 0.08 7.89 2.03
CA ILE A 52 1.41 7.44 2.47
C ILE A 52 1.35 6.99 3.93
N VAL A 53 0.80 7.80 4.82
CA VAL A 53 0.67 7.46 6.25
C VAL A 53 -0.16 6.19 6.44
N ALA A 54 -1.26 6.03 5.70
CA ALA A 54 -2.06 4.81 5.75
C ALA A 54 -1.27 3.59 5.26
N SER A 55 -0.43 3.76 4.22
CA SER A 55 0.40 2.69 3.69
C SER A 55 1.51 2.28 4.68
N GLU A 56 2.16 3.25 5.33
CA GLU A 56 3.17 2.99 6.36
C GLU A 56 2.58 2.22 7.54
N ARG A 57 1.39 2.62 8.02
CA ARG A 57 0.67 1.91 9.08
C ARG A 57 0.32 0.48 8.68
N MET A 58 -0.16 0.29 7.47
CA MET A 58 -0.48 -1.04 6.95
C MET A 58 0.76 -1.92 6.88
N ASN A 59 1.90 -1.36 6.44
CA ASN A 59 3.16 -2.08 6.39
C ASN A 59 3.62 -2.52 7.79
N GLN A 60 3.50 -1.64 8.79
CA GLN A 60 3.82 -1.98 10.18
C GLN A 60 2.94 -3.12 10.71
N ILE A 61 1.62 -3.08 10.47
CA ILE A 61 0.69 -4.16 10.89
C ILE A 61 1.07 -5.49 10.22
N LEU A 62 1.48 -5.46 8.95
CA LEU A 62 1.92 -6.66 8.24
C LEU A 62 3.23 -7.20 8.80
N GLU A 63 4.18 -6.34 9.17
CA GLU A 63 5.44 -6.74 9.80
C GLU A 63 5.17 -7.39 11.17
N GLU A 64 4.33 -6.77 12.02
CA GLU A 64 3.92 -7.31 13.32
C GLU A 64 3.22 -8.68 13.18
N ALA A 65 2.32 -8.82 12.20
CA ALA A 65 1.63 -10.08 11.94
C ALA A 65 2.58 -11.20 11.47
N VAL A 66 3.62 -10.84 10.69
CA VAL A 66 4.65 -11.81 10.27
C VAL A 66 5.49 -12.26 11.46
N GLU A 67 5.85 -11.36 12.37
CA GLU A 67 6.59 -11.71 13.60
C GLU A 67 5.75 -12.59 14.54
N GLU A 68 4.46 -12.30 14.70
CA GLU A 68 3.54 -13.12 15.47
C GLU A 68 3.40 -14.53 14.88
N LEU A 69 3.27 -14.64 13.56
CA LEU A 69 3.20 -15.93 12.87
C LEU A 69 4.53 -16.71 12.92
N ALA A 70 5.66 -16.02 12.96
CA ALA A 70 6.98 -16.65 13.08
C ALA A 70 7.28 -17.18 14.48
N THR A 71 6.61 -16.65 15.51
CA THR A 71 6.77 -17.03 16.92
C THR A 71 5.76 -18.09 17.38
N HIS A 72 4.69 -18.30 16.63
CA HIS A 72 3.77 -19.43 16.85
C HIS A 72 4.31 -20.68 16.15
N ASP A 73 4.45 -21.78 16.90
CA ASP A 73 4.72 -23.11 16.34
C ASP A 73 3.73 -23.40 15.19
N PRO A 74 4.16 -24.11 14.12
CA PRO A 74 3.26 -24.51 13.05
C PRO A 74 2.05 -25.20 13.66
N ALA A 75 0.87 -24.67 13.36
CA ALA A 75 -0.35 -25.15 13.96
C ALA A 75 -0.49 -26.68 13.79
N PRO A 76 -0.96 -27.43 14.81
CA PRO A 76 -0.89 -28.89 14.87
C PRO A 76 -1.78 -29.61 13.83
N TYR A 77 -2.43 -28.88 12.93
CA TYR A 77 -3.23 -29.43 11.84
C TYR A 77 -2.36 -29.88 10.65
N GLY A 78 -1.22 -30.47 10.97
CA GLY A 78 -0.48 -31.39 10.12
C GLY A 78 -0.73 -32.84 10.55
N MET A 79 -1.95 -33.22 10.95
CA MET A 79 -2.31 -34.64 10.93
C MET A 79 -2.34 -35.08 9.47
N GLN A 80 -1.20 -35.53 8.97
CA GLN A 80 -1.16 -36.55 7.94
C GLN A 80 -2.09 -37.67 8.44
N ARG A 81 -3.32 -37.71 7.93
CA ARG A 81 -4.18 -38.87 8.10
C ARG A 81 -3.36 -40.04 7.60
N SER A 82 -2.88 -40.86 8.54
CA SER A 82 -2.36 -42.18 8.25
C SER A 82 -3.37 -42.86 7.35
N ARG A 83 -3.07 -42.97 6.06
CA ARG A 83 -3.79 -43.87 5.17
C ARG A 83 -3.25 -45.27 5.46
N LYS A 84 -3.62 -45.81 6.62
CA LYS A 84 -3.65 -47.26 6.84
C LYS A 84 -5.07 -47.71 6.55
N SER A 85 -5.24 -48.35 5.41
CA SER A 85 -6.26 -49.36 5.21
C SER A 85 -5.65 -50.44 4.30
N ASN A 86 -5.31 -51.57 4.92
CA ASN A 86 -5.12 -52.86 4.26
C ASN A 86 -6.35 -53.17 3.41
N ILE A 87 -6.13 -53.51 2.13
CA ILE A 87 -6.99 -54.25 1.19
C ILE A 87 -5.99 -54.71 0.09
N ASP A 88 -5.75 -55.95 -0.30
CA ASP A 88 -6.20 -57.29 0.09
C ASP A 88 -5.10 -58.29 -0.36
N SER A 89 -5.13 -59.48 0.24
CA SER A 89 -4.44 -60.68 -0.23
C SER A 89 -4.96 -61.14 -1.62
N ASP A 90 -4.20 -62.05 -2.24
CA ASP A 90 -4.53 -62.91 -3.40
C ASP A 90 -4.27 -62.32 -4.81
N ASP A 91 -3.12 -62.65 -5.41
CA ASP A 91 -2.89 -63.84 -6.28
C ASP A 91 -1.39 -64.01 -6.63
#